data_AF-A0A4R2CH70-F1
#
_entry.id   AF-A0A4R2CH70-F1
#
_cell.length_a   1.000
_cell.length_b   1.000
_cell.length_c   1.000
_cell.angle_alpha   90.00
_cell.angle_beta   90.00
_cell.angle_gamma   90.00
#
_symmetry.space_group_name_H-M   'P 1'
#
loop_
_entity.id
_entity.type
_entity.pdbx_description
1 polymer ?
#
loop_
_entity_poly.entity_id
_entity_poly.type
_entity_poly.pdbx_seq_one_letter_code
_entity_poly.pdbx_strand_id
1 'polypeptide(L)'
;RTPPYRDSQQVIVAERSQGSFARQLSLGEGVDSQNLTADYADGVLHVTIPASPRSQPRRVEITHATGGSRTISSTVEQGDTSAGSTGDAG
;
A
#
# COMPACT_ATOMS: atom_id res chain seq x y z
N ARG A 1 25.61 -20.48 -8.43
CA ARG A 1 25.60 -21.72 -9.23
C ARG A 1 26.12 -21.35 -10.62
N THR A 2 27.15 -22.03 -11.13
CA THR A 2 27.71 -21.76 -12.46
C THR A 2 26.65 -22.02 -13.54
N PRO A 3 26.49 -21.15 -14.55
CA PRO A 3 25.57 -21.41 -15.65
C PRO A 3 25.98 -22.70 -16.39
N PRO A 4 25.03 -23.57 -16.79
CA PRO A 4 25.35 -24.78 -17.53
C PRO A 4 25.64 -24.41 -18.99
N TYR A 5 26.87 -24.01 -19.27
CA TYR A 5 27.38 -24.04 -20.64
C TYR A 5 27.60 -25.50 -21.04
N ARG A 6 27.36 -25.85 -22.32
CA ARG A 6 27.63 -27.21 -22.79
C ARG A 6 29.13 -27.48 -22.69
N ASP A 7 29.52 -28.69 -22.29
CA ASP A 7 30.93 -29.08 -22.08
C ASP A 7 31.83 -28.86 -23.31
N SER A 8 31.25 -28.74 -24.51
CA SER A 8 31.93 -28.47 -25.77
C SER A 8 31.98 -26.99 -26.19
N GLN A 9 31.61 -26.03 -25.33
CA GLN A 9 31.64 -24.59 -25.63
C GLN A 9 32.67 -23.83 -24.81
N GLN A 10 33.63 -23.19 -25.49
CA GLN A 10 34.53 -22.22 -24.88
C GLN A 10 33.85 -20.84 -24.83
N VAL A 11 33.44 -20.42 -23.63
CA VAL A 11 32.80 -19.12 -23.41
C VAL A 11 33.87 -18.05 -23.22
N ILE A 12 33.92 -17.07 -24.13
CA ILE A 12 34.87 -15.94 -24.03
C ILE A 12 34.28 -14.81 -23.18
N VAL A 13 32.98 -14.51 -23.34
CA VAL A 13 32.25 -13.49 -22.56
C VAL A 13 30.81 -13.94 -22.34
N ALA A 14 30.26 -13.69 -21.15
CA ALA A 14 28.87 -13.97 -20.80
C ALA A 14 28.20 -12.74 -20.17
N GLU A 15 27.49 -11.96 -20.99
CA GLU A 15 26.88 -10.69 -20.56
C GLU A 15 25.50 -10.87 -19.93
N ARG A 16 24.76 -11.91 -20.34
CA ARG A 16 23.42 -12.18 -19.81
C ARG A 16 23.51 -12.98 -18.53
N SER A 17 22.78 -12.53 -17.51
CA SER A 17 22.60 -13.28 -16.28
C SER A 17 21.88 -14.60 -16.57
N GLN A 18 22.35 -15.67 -15.92
CA GLN A 18 21.81 -17.02 -16.10
C GLN A 18 21.64 -17.66 -14.72
N GLY A 19 20.65 -18.55 -14.63
CA GLY A 19 20.31 -19.24 -13.39
C GLY A 19 18.83 -19.11 -13.06
N SER A 20 18.48 -19.42 -11.82
CA SER A 20 17.12 -19.28 -11.30
C SER A 20 16.87 -17.84 -10.90
N PHE A 21 15.72 -17.30 -11.31
CA PHE A 21 15.27 -15.96 -10.94
C PHE A 21 14.02 -16.10 -10.07
N ALA A 22 13.96 -15.34 -8.98
CA ALA A 22 12.79 -15.25 -8.12
C ALA A 22 12.54 -13.79 -7.78
N ARG A 23 11.26 -13.39 -7.81
CA ARG A 23 10.83 -12.07 -7.37
C ARG A 23 9.60 -12.22 -6.50
N GLN A 24 9.63 -11.57 -5.35
CA GLN A 24 8.51 -11.52 -4.42
C GLN A 24 7.99 -10.09 -4.37
N LEU A 25 6.67 -9.96 -4.39
CA LEU A 25 5.95 -8.68 -4.35
C LEU A 25 4.96 -8.73 -3.19
N SER A 26 4.93 -7.67 -2.39
CA SER A 26 3.93 -7.51 -1.34
C SER A 26 2.67 -6.89 -1.95
N LEU A 27 1.54 -7.53 -1.74
CA LEU A 27 0.23 -7.08 -2.22
C LEU A 27 -0.54 -6.40 -1.08
N GLY A 28 -1.25 -5.32 -1.39
CA GLY A 28 -2.13 -4.66 -0.42
C GLY A 28 -3.47 -5.40 -0.26
N GLU A 29 -4.31 -4.97 0.69
CA GLU A 29 -5.62 -5.60 0.95
C GLU A 29 -6.64 -5.45 -0.18
N GLY A 30 -6.37 -4.56 -1.14
CA GLY A 30 -7.30 -4.18 -2.19
C GLY A 30 -7.31 -5.09 -3.43
N VAL A 31 -6.57 -6.21 -3.42
CA VAL A 31 -6.43 -7.11 -4.58
C VAL A 31 -6.92 -8.52 -4.27
N ASP A 32 -7.37 -9.22 -5.30
CA ASP A 32 -7.79 -10.62 -5.22
C ASP A 32 -6.66 -11.52 -5.71
N SER A 33 -5.87 -12.05 -4.77
CA SER A 33 -4.75 -12.93 -5.06
C SER A 33 -5.16 -14.35 -5.48
N GLN A 34 -6.42 -14.74 -5.29
CA GLN A 34 -6.90 -16.09 -5.65
C GLN A 34 -7.24 -16.18 -7.13
N ASN A 35 -7.61 -15.07 -7.77
CA ASN A 35 -8.05 -15.02 -9.17
C ASN A 35 -7.04 -14.32 -10.10
N LEU A 36 -5.74 -14.44 -9.82
CA LEU A 36 -4.71 -13.90 -10.70
C LEU A 36 -4.59 -14.70 -12.01
N THR A 37 -4.20 -14.03 -13.08
CA THR A 37 -3.83 -14.65 -14.36
C THR A 37 -2.39 -14.28 -14.74
N ALA A 38 -1.76 -15.11 -15.57
CA ALA A 38 -0.41 -14.87 -16.04
C ALA A 38 -0.23 -15.32 -17.50
N ASP A 39 0.44 -14.47 -18.27
CA ASP A 39 0.75 -14.68 -19.68
C ASP A 39 2.25 -14.42 -19.92
N TYR A 40 2.87 -15.23 -20.77
CA TYR A 40 4.27 -15.06 -21.15
C TYR A 40 4.40 -14.93 -22.66
N ALA A 41 4.82 -13.75 -23.11
CA ALA A 41 5.01 -13.44 -24.52
C ALA A 41 6.24 -12.55 -24.68
N ASP A 42 6.99 -12.76 -25.77
CA ASP A 42 8.14 -11.94 -26.17
C ASP A 42 9.18 -11.68 -25.05
N GLY A 43 9.38 -12.67 -24.18
CA GLY A 43 10.35 -12.58 -23.09
C GLY A 43 9.81 -11.92 -21.81
N VAL A 44 8.54 -11.51 -21.77
CA VAL A 44 7.93 -10.77 -20.66
C VAL A 44 6.85 -11.61 -19.98
N LEU A 45 6.95 -11.74 -18.66
CA LEU A 45 5.91 -12.32 -17.82
C LEU A 45 4.94 -11.20 -17.40
N HIS A 46 3.72 -11.22 -17.95
CA HIS A 46 2.62 -10.35 -17.53
C HIS A 46 1.80 -11.08 -16.48
N VAL A 47 1.68 -10.50 -15.29
CA VAL A 47 0.80 -11.01 -14.22
C VAL A 47 -0.31 -10.00 -13.98
N THR A 48 -1.57 -10.42 -14.12
CA THR A 48 -2.74 -9.58 -13.86
C THR A 48 -3.39 -10.03 -12.56
N ILE A 49 -3.55 -9.10 -11.62
CA ILE A 49 -4.19 -9.35 -10.32
C ILE A 49 -5.42 -8.46 -10.24
N PRO A 50 -6.64 -9.03 -10.23
CA PRO A 50 -7.86 -8.25 -10.11
C PRO A 50 -7.92 -7.47 -8.79
N ALA A 51 -8.66 -6.36 -8.79
CA ALA A 51 -9.03 -5.70 -7.56
C ALA A 51 -10.01 -6.57 -6.75
N SER A 52 -9.85 -6.59 -5.43
CA SER A 52 -10.77 -7.30 -4.52
C SER A 52 -12.19 -6.72 -4.60
N PRO A 53 -13.26 -7.52 -4.52
CA PRO A 53 -14.62 -7.00 -4.39
C PRO A 53 -14.78 -6.03 -3.20
N ARG A 54 -13.99 -6.22 -2.13
CA ARG A 54 -14.01 -5.37 -0.93
C ARG A 54 -13.43 -3.97 -1.18
N SER A 55 -12.57 -3.81 -2.21
CA SER A 55 -11.91 -2.54 -2.54
C SER A 55 -12.74 -1.63 -3.45
N GLN A 56 -13.89 -2.10 -3.94
CA GLN A 56 -14.83 -1.24 -4.64
C GLN A 56 -15.36 -0.14 -3.68
N PRO A 57 -15.44 1.12 -4.14
CA PRO A 57 -16.03 2.20 -3.35
C PRO A 57 -17.46 1.85 -2.95
N ARG A 58 -17.76 1.95 -1.66
CA ARG A 58 -19.10 1.65 -1.13
C ARG A 58 -19.87 2.94 -0.94
N ARG A 59 -21.12 2.96 -1.40
CA ARG A 59 -22.06 4.02 -1.05
C ARG A 59 -22.54 3.80 0.38
N VAL A 60 -22.39 4.81 1.22
CA VAL A 60 -22.95 4.83 2.58
C VAL A 60 -24.23 5.66 2.54
N GLU A 61 -25.36 5.03 2.79
CA GLU A 61 -26.65 5.75 2.89
C GLU A 61 -26.70 6.53 4.21
N ILE A 62 -26.99 7.83 4.12
CA ILE A 62 -27.14 8.70 5.28
C ILE A 62 -28.61 8.65 5.71
N THR A 63 -28.90 7.91 6.79
CA THR A 63 -30.23 7.90 7.40
C THR A 63 -30.40 9.12 8.30
N HIS A 64 -31.30 10.02 7.95
CA HIS A 64 -31.71 11.11 8.84
C HIS A 64 -32.77 10.59 9.83
N ALA A 65 -32.47 10.65 11.13
CA ALA A 65 -33.46 10.38 12.16
C ALA A 65 -34.53 11.48 12.15
N THR A 66 -35.81 11.10 12.17
CA THR A 66 -36.94 12.03 12.24
C THR A 66 -37.02 12.62 13.65
N GLY A 67 -36.28 13.70 13.91
CA GLY A 67 -36.38 14.41 15.18
C GLY A 67 -35.25 15.42 15.40
N GLY A 68 -35.60 16.71 15.25
CA GLY A 68 -34.93 17.88 15.82
C GLY A 68 -33.47 18.13 15.42
N SER A 69 -33.17 19.34 14.93
CA SER A 69 -31.80 19.80 14.73
C SER A 69 -30.97 19.62 16.01
N ARG A 70 -29.97 18.73 15.98
CA ARG A 70 -29.04 18.51 17.09
C ARG A 70 -27.76 19.30 16.81
N THR A 71 -27.64 20.46 17.42
CA THR A 71 -26.40 21.25 17.41
C THR A 71 -25.34 20.54 18.26
N ILE A 72 -24.18 20.26 17.68
CA ILE A 72 -23.02 19.72 18.39
C ILE A 72 -22.17 20.92 18.81
N SER A 73 -22.20 21.27 20.10
CA SER A 73 -21.30 22.28 20.67
C SER A 73 -20.05 21.59 21.21
N SER A 74 -18.88 21.96 20.69
CA SER A 74 -17.59 21.55 21.24
C SER A 74 -17.14 22.56 22.29
N THR A 75 -17.11 22.17 23.56
CA THR A 75 -16.52 22.98 24.62
C THR A 75 -15.02 22.71 24.66
N VAL A 76 -14.22 23.73 24.37
CA VAL A 76 -12.77 23.71 24.62
C VAL A 76 -12.52 24.13 26.06
N GLU A 77 -12.20 23.18 26.94
CA GLU A 77 -11.71 23.50 28.28
C GLU A 77 -10.28 24.03 28.15
N GLN A 78 -10.16 25.36 28.24
CA GLN A 78 -8.87 26.04 28.29
C GLN A 78 -8.29 25.80 29.69
N GLY A 79 -7.35 24.87 29.76
CA GLY A 79 -6.59 24.58 30.98
C GLY A 79 -5.90 25.83 31.49
N ASP A 80 -6.26 26.22 32.71
CA ASP A 80 -5.64 27.28 33.49
C ASP A 80 -4.19 26.91 33.79
N THR A 81 -3.25 27.51 33.06
CA THR A 81 -1.84 27.52 33.49
C THR A 81 -1.60 28.76 34.31
N SER A 82 -1.74 28.59 35.62
CA SER A 82 -1.19 29.47 36.63
C SER A 82 0.35 29.57 36.50
N ALA A 83 0.88 30.75 36.26
CA ALA A 83 2.27 31.11 36.55
C ALA A 83 2.33 32.59 36.96
N GLY A 84 2.72 32.84 38.21
CA GLY A 84 2.56 34.11 38.89
C GLY A 84 3.67 35.15 38.65
N SER A 85 3.38 36.33 39.21
CA SER A 85 4.28 37.15 40.05
C SER A 85 5.41 37.97 39.39
N THR A 86 5.15 39.29 39.37
CA THR A 86 5.95 40.37 40.01
C THR A 86 7.00 41.14 39.19
N GLY A 87 6.93 42.47 39.31
CA GLY A 87 7.98 43.45 38.99
C GLY A 87 7.33 44.78 38.54
N ASP A 88 6.87 45.63 39.45
CA ASP A 88 7.64 46.61 40.25
C ASP A 88 7.86 47.95 39.51
N ALA A 89 7.74 49.01 40.31
CA ALA A 89 7.45 50.40 40.01
C ALA A 89 8.59 51.20 39.36
N GLY A 90 8.20 52.35 38.79
CA GLY A 90 9.09 53.42 38.32
C GLY A 90 8.33 54.47 37.54
#